data_AF-A0A9E5T2I5-F1
#
_entry.id   AF-A0A9E5T2I5-F1
#
_cell.length_a   1.000
_cell.length_b   1.000
_cell.length_c   1.000
_cell.angle_alpha   90.00
_cell.angle_beta   90.00
_cell.angle_gamma   90.00
#
_symmetry.space_group_name_H-M   'P 1'
#
loop_
_entity.id
_entity.type
_entity.pdbx_description
1 polymer ?
#
loop_
_entity_poly.entity_id
_entity_poly.type
_entity_poly.pdbx_seq_one_letter_code
_entity_poly.pdbx_strand_id
1 'polypeptide(L)'
;MKELDFEKTVARLKAKNLDYTGRTIPFHNGINREAKIELFYISQLTDRAALTESIVKPLVAHCSSTRKPIDAQTAVDSVIYADNCRLESDAGQIEEFILSGMVVILFSNDSQYIVVNFKKVERRAISSP
;
A
#
# COMPACT_ATOMS: atom_id res chain seq x y z
N MET A 1 9.77 15.73 9.36
CA MET A 1 8.85 15.19 8.36
C MET A 1 9.46 15.36 6.99
N LYS A 2 9.75 14.27 6.28
CA LYS A 2 10.29 14.31 4.92
C LYS A 2 9.15 14.24 3.90
N GLU A 3 9.16 15.15 2.93
CA GLU A 3 8.16 15.19 1.86
C GLU A 3 8.24 13.95 0.95
N LEU A 4 7.07 13.48 0.51
CA LEU A 4 6.94 12.35 -0.41
C LEU A 4 7.13 12.79 -1.86
N ASP A 5 8.29 12.49 -2.42
CA ASP A 5 8.51 12.44 -3.87
C ASP A 5 8.24 11.01 -4.34
N PHE A 6 7.10 10.81 -5.00
CA PHE A 6 6.61 9.49 -5.38
C PHE A 6 7.60 8.73 -6.28
N GLU A 7 8.05 9.33 -7.38
CA GLU A 7 8.92 8.64 -8.35
C GLU A 7 10.29 8.35 -7.75
N LYS A 8 10.89 9.30 -7.01
CA LYS A 8 12.17 9.04 -6.31
C LYS A 8 12.02 7.94 -5.26
N THR A 9 10.90 7.90 -4.55
CA THR A 9 10.65 6.91 -3.49
C THR A 9 10.48 5.52 -4.10
N VAL A 10 9.66 5.38 -5.14
CA VAL A 10 9.44 4.12 -5.87
C VAL A 10 10.75 3.62 -6.48
N ALA A 11 11.51 4.50 -7.14
CA ALA A 11 12.81 4.14 -7.72
C ALA A 11 13.79 3.66 -6.64
N ARG A 12 13.87 4.36 -5.50
CA ARG A 12 14.71 3.96 -4.36
C ARG A 12 14.31 2.59 -3.81
N LEU A 13 13.02 2.32 -3.63
CA LEU A 13 12.54 1.04 -3.11
C LEU A 13 12.82 -0.11 -4.09
N LYS A 14 12.62 0.09 -5.40
CA LYS A 14 12.90 -0.91 -6.44
C LYS A 14 14.39 -1.17 -6.66
N ALA A 15 15.25 -0.16 -6.47
CA ALA A 15 16.69 -0.28 -6.62
C ALA A 15 17.37 -1.02 -5.45
N LYS A 16 16.71 -1.07 -4.28
CA LYS A 16 17.21 -1.83 -3.15
C LYS A 16 16.99 -3.32 -3.40
N ASN A 17 18.06 -4.11 -3.30
CA ASN A 17 18.01 -5.57 -3.37
C ASN A 17 17.49 -6.18 -2.05
N LEU A 18 16.36 -5.65 -1.58
CA LEU A 18 15.60 -6.19 -0.47
C LEU A 18 14.44 -6.99 -1.10
N ASP A 19 13.94 -8.03 -0.42
CA ASP A 19 12.84 -8.90 -0.88
C ASP A 19 11.46 -8.17 -0.94
N TYR A 20 11.48 -6.87 -1.28
CA TYR A 20 10.31 -6.06 -1.49
C TYR A 20 9.56 -6.58 -2.69
N THR A 21 8.30 -6.89 -2.45
CA THR A 21 7.33 -7.15 -3.49
C THR A 21 6.61 -5.85 -3.81
N GLY A 22 6.73 -5.42 -5.06
CA GLY A 22 6.02 -4.27 -5.61
C GLY A 22 4.78 -4.70 -6.38
N ARG A 23 3.65 -4.00 -6.21
CA ARG A 23 2.49 -4.14 -7.09
C ARG A 23 1.97 -2.78 -7.54
N THR A 24 1.88 -2.61 -8.85
CA THR A 24 1.38 -1.39 -9.48
C THR A 24 -0.08 -1.54 -9.88
N ILE A 25 -0.90 -0.53 -9.61
CA ILE A 25 -2.29 -0.42 -10.07
C ILE A 25 -2.46 0.92 -10.79
N PRO A 26 -2.64 0.95 -12.12
CA PRO A 26 -2.90 2.20 -12.83
C PRO A 26 -4.31 2.72 -12.52
N PHE A 27 -4.48 4.04 -12.55
CA PHE A 27 -5.80 4.67 -12.44
C PHE A 27 -5.90 5.91 -13.31
N HIS A 28 -7.13 6.36 -13.58
CA HIS A 28 -7.38 7.56 -14.37
C HIS A 28 -7.66 8.74 -13.43
N ASN A 29 -6.88 9.82 -13.53
CA ASN A 29 -7.13 11.03 -12.74
C ASN A 29 -7.66 12.22 -13.57
N GLY A 30 -8.03 11.97 -14.83
CA GLY A 30 -8.57 12.98 -15.76
C GLY A 30 -7.54 13.96 -16.34
N ILE A 31 -6.32 14.04 -15.78
CA ILE A 31 -5.28 15.01 -16.15
C ILE A 31 -4.03 14.29 -16.68
N ASN A 32 -3.57 13.26 -15.97
CA ASN A 32 -2.44 12.39 -16.28
C ASN A 32 -2.91 10.95 -16.55
N ARG A 33 -2.53 10.41 -17.70
CA ARG A 33 -2.79 9.00 -18.07
C ARG A 33 -1.86 8.00 -17.37
N GLU A 34 -0.85 8.50 -16.66
CA GLU A 34 0.19 7.69 -16.01
C GLU A 34 0.02 7.60 -14.49
N ALA A 35 -1.13 8.03 -13.96
CA ALA A 35 -1.39 7.96 -12.53
C ALA A 35 -1.46 6.50 -12.07
N LYS A 36 -0.75 6.18 -10.99
CA LYS A 36 -0.59 4.81 -10.49
C LYS A 36 -0.48 4.76 -8.98
N ILE A 37 -0.94 3.65 -8.43
CA ILE A 37 -0.77 3.26 -7.04
C ILE A 37 0.36 2.22 -7.01
N GLU A 38 1.27 2.35 -6.05
CA GLU A 38 2.33 1.37 -5.82
C GLU A 38 2.21 0.80 -4.40
N LEU A 39 2.09 -0.52 -4.31
CA LEU A 39 2.09 -1.24 -3.06
C LEU A 39 3.46 -1.87 -2.84
N PHE A 40 4.04 -1.70 -1.65
CA PHE A 40 5.29 -2.32 -1.23
C PHE A 40 5.12 -3.10 0.06
N TYR A 41 5.63 -4.32 0.09
CA TYR A 41 5.58 -5.21 1.25
C TYR A 41 6.63 -6.32 1.15
N ILE A 42 6.89 -7.01 2.26
CA ILE A 42 7.72 -8.23 2.28
C ILE A 42 6.82 -9.45 2.20
N SER A 43 6.92 -10.23 1.13
CA SER A 43 6.01 -11.36 0.84
C SER A 43 5.99 -12.43 1.93
N GLN A 44 7.12 -12.68 2.61
CA GLN A 44 7.21 -13.68 3.67
C GLN A 44 6.46 -13.23 4.94
N LEU A 45 6.44 -11.93 5.23
CA LEU A 45 5.85 -11.34 6.44
C LEU A 45 4.37 -11.00 6.29
N THR A 46 3.86 -10.94 5.06
CA THR A 46 2.52 -10.43 4.73
C THR A 46 1.56 -11.55 4.36
N ASP A 47 0.35 -11.56 4.93
CA ASP A 47 -0.76 -12.38 4.46
C ASP A 47 -1.25 -11.84 3.10
N ARG A 48 -0.74 -12.44 2.03
CA ARG A 48 -1.05 -12.01 0.65
C ARG A 48 -2.50 -12.27 0.26
N ALA A 49 -3.17 -13.25 0.87
CA ALA A 49 -4.57 -13.53 0.57
C ALA A 49 -5.43 -12.41 1.16
N ALA A 50 -5.21 -12.07 2.43
CA ALA A 50 -5.86 -10.94 3.08
C ALA A 50 -5.59 -9.61 2.34
N LEU A 51 -4.33 -9.33 1.99
CA LEU A 51 -3.96 -8.15 1.20
C LEU A 51 -4.69 -8.10 -0.16
N THR A 52 -4.80 -9.24 -0.85
CA THR A 52 -5.41 -9.27 -2.18
C THR A 52 -6.91 -9.02 -2.12
N GLU A 53 -7.62 -9.70 -1.23
CA GLU A 53 -9.07 -9.56 -1.10
C GLU A 53 -9.47 -8.20 -0.53
N SER A 54 -8.70 -7.69 0.42
CA SER A 54 -9.07 -6.50 1.20
C SER A 54 -8.62 -5.18 0.60
N ILE A 55 -7.53 -5.18 -0.18
CA ILE A 55 -6.91 -3.96 -0.72
C ILE A 55 -6.87 -4.01 -2.25
N VAL A 56 -6.18 -5.01 -2.80
CA VAL A 56 -5.83 -5.01 -4.22
C VAL A 56 -7.07 -5.08 -5.10
N LYS A 57 -7.95 -6.07 -4.87
CA LYS A 57 -9.16 -6.24 -5.68
C LYS A 57 -10.08 -5.01 -5.59
N PRO A 58 -10.39 -4.46 -4.40
CA PRO A 58 -11.17 -3.24 -4.30
C PRO A 58 -10.55 -2.04 -5.02
N LEU A 59 -9.25 -1.80 -4.89
CA LEU A 59 -8.55 -0.72 -5.61
C LEU A 59 -8.64 -0.92 -7.12
N VAL A 60 -8.36 -2.12 -7.64
CA VAL A 60 -8.48 -2.43 -9.08
C VAL A 60 -9.91 -2.21 -9.56
N ALA A 61 -10.92 -2.67 -8.82
CA ALA A 61 -12.32 -2.50 -9.17
C ALA A 61 -12.73 -1.01 -9.18
N HIS A 62 -12.31 -0.24 -8.17
CA HIS A 62 -12.58 1.19 -8.08
C HIS A 62 -11.92 1.97 -9.21
N CYS A 63 -10.64 1.73 -9.47
CA CYS A 63 -9.86 2.41 -10.51
C CYS A 63 -10.34 2.06 -11.93
N SER A 64 -10.95 0.88 -12.12
CA SER A 64 -11.51 0.47 -13.42
C SER A 64 -12.93 0.98 -13.65
N SER A 65 -13.73 1.12 -12.59
CA SER A 65 -15.14 1.52 -12.66
C SER A 65 -15.33 3.03 -12.65
N THR A 66 -14.41 3.78 -12.05
CA THR A 66 -14.50 5.24 -11.94
C THR A 66 -13.39 5.91 -12.74
N ARG A 67 -13.70 7.04 -13.38
CA ARG A 67 -12.69 7.92 -14.01
C ARG A 67 -12.22 9.03 -13.07
N LYS A 68 -12.37 8.81 -11.77
CA LYS A 68 -12.07 9.82 -10.75
C LYS A 68 -10.66 9.56 -10.18
N PRO A 69 -9.91 10.63 -9.84
CA PRO A 69 -8.72 10.48 -9.03
C PRO A 69 -9.09 9.80 -7.71
N ILE A 70 -8.17 8.99 -7.22
CA ILE A 70 -8.20 8.43 -5.88
C ILE A 70 -6.96 8.93 -5.14
N ASP A 71 -7.14 9.31 -3.88
CA ASP A 71 -6.09 9.69 -2.95
C ASP A 71 -6.11 8.74 -1.73
N ALA A 72 -5.14 8.86 -0.85
CA ALA A 72 -4.96 7.97 0.29
C ALA A 72 -6.16 8.03 1.25
N GLN A 73 -6.69 9.23 1.52
CA GLN A 73 -7.84 9.44 2.40
C GLN A 73 -9.10 8.77 1.84
N THR A 74 -9.43 9.03 0.57
CA THR A 74 -10.59 8.44 -0.10
C THR A 74 -10.48 6.92 -0.15
N ALA A 75 -9.29 6.38 -0.39
CA ALA A 75 -9.05 4.95 -0.41
C ALA A 75 -9.37 4.30 0.94
N VAL A 76 -8.89 4.89 2.05
CA VAL A 76 -9.18 4.43 3.43
C VAL A 76 -10.67 4.51 3.73
N ASP A 77 -11.32 5.62 3.38
CA ASP A 77 -12.70 5.87 3.81
C ASP A 77 -13.74 5.04 3.04
N SER A 78 -13.43 4.62 1.82
CA SER A 78 -14.47 4.13 0.91
C SER A 78 -14.11 2.97 -0.02
N VAL A 79 -12.83 2.61 -0.11
CA VAL A 79 -12.38 1.61 -1.11
C VAL A 79 -11.79 0.38 -0.48
N ILE A 80 -10.90 0.53 0.50
CA ILE A 80 -10.20 -0.60 1.09
C ILE A 80 -10.91 -1.12 2.34
N TYR A 81 -10.77 -2.43 2.59
CA TYR A 81 -11.38 -3.09 3.74
C TYR A 81 -10.32 -3.54 4.74
N ALA A 82 -9.75 -2.62 5.52
CA ALA A 82 -8.69 -2.95 6.47
C ALA A 82 -8.89 -2.30 7.83
N ASP A 83 -9.07 -3.13 8.87
CA ASP A 83 -9.28 -2.66 10.24
C ASP A 83 -8.05 -1.95 10.84
N ASN A 84 -6.85 -2.38 10.46
CA ASN A 84 -5.60 -1.82 10.96
C ASN A 84 -4.85 -1.11 9.84
N CYS A 85 -5.38 0.05 9.44
CA CYS A 85 -4.75 0.97 8.51
C CYS A 85 -4.64 2.38 9.10
N ARG A 86 -3.67 3.14 8.61
CA ARG A 86 -3.51 4.56 8.95
C ARG A 86 -2.90 5.34 7.80
N LEU A 87 -3.16 6.64 7.79
CA LEU A 87 -2.52 7.59 6.90
C LEU A 87 -1.22 8.10 7.51
N GLU A 88 -0.22 8.27 6.65
CA GLU A 88 1.09 8.79 7.00
C GLU A 88 1.54 9.78 5.93
N SER A 89 2.45 10.68 6.29
CA SER A 89 2.99 11.71 5.39
C SER A 89 4.51 11.84 5.43
N ASP A 90 5.17 11.20 6.40
CA ASP A 90 6.63 11.24 6.50
C ASP A 90 7.25 10.15 5.60
N ALA A 91 7.80 10.55 4.46
CA ALA A 91 8.48 9.64 3.53
C ALA A 91 9.75 9.00 4.12
N GLY A 92 10.27 9.53 5.24
CA GLY A 92 11.38 8.95 5.99
C GLY A 92 11.03 7.61 6.63
N GLN A 93 9.76 7.36 6.97
CA GLN A 93 9.32 6.17 7.70
C GLN A 93 8.89 5.01 6.79
N ILE A 94 8.68 5.26 5.49
CA ILE A 94 8.17 4.27 4.53
C ILE A 94 8.96 2.96 4.58
N GLU A 95 10.29 3.08 4.57
CA GLU A 95 11.16 1.91 4.56
C GLU A 95 11.08 1.11 5.86
N GLU A 96 11.06 1.80 7.00
CA GLU A 96 10.93 1.17 8.31
C GLU A 96 9.61 0.40 8.44
N PHE A 97 8.51 0.95 7.92
CA PHE A 97 7.23 0.23 7.90
C PHE A 97 7.30 -1.06 7.10
N ILE A 98 7.86 -1.02 5.89
CA ILE A 98 7.99 -2.20 5.04
C ILE A 98 8.86 -3.26 5.73
N LEU A 99 10.01 -2.85 6.28
CA LEU A 99 10.93 -3.74 7.00
C LEU A 99 10.30 -4.35 8.26
N SER A 100 9.41 -3.62 8.92
CA SER A 100 8.64 -4.15 10.05
C SER A 100 7.54 -5.15 9.63
N GLY A 101 7.33 -5.37 8.34
CA GLY A 101 6.32 -6.28 7.78
C GLY A 101 4.96 -5.63 7.49
N MET A 102 4.89 -4.30 7.45
CA MET A 102 3.67 -3.59 7.06
C MET A 102 3.59 -3.48 5.53
N VAL A 103 2.38 -3.27 5.02
CA VAL A 103 2.14 -2.92 3.62
C VAL A 103 2.07 -1.40 3.51
N VAL A 104 2.85 -0.82 2.59
CA VAL A 104 2.80 0.60 2.28
C VAL A 104 2.16 0.79 0.91
N ILE A 105 1.21 1.72 0.81
CA ILE A 105 0.45 2.03 -0.40
C ILE A 105 0.67 3.50 -0.75
N LEU A 106 1.38 3.75 -1.86
CA LEU A 106 1.71 5.07 -2.36
C LEU A 106 0.79 5.46 -3.53
N PHE A 107 0.41 6.72 -3.62
CA PHE A 107 -0.40 7.26 -4.71
C PHE A 107 0.40 8.32 -5.46
N SER A 108 0.49 8.23 -6.79
CA SER A 108 1.28 9.18 -7.61
C SER A 108 0.80 10.63 -7.58
N ASN A 109 -0.41 10.88 -7.09
CA ASN A 109 -1.08 12.18 -7.01
C ASN A 109 -1.30 12.67 -5.58
N ASP A 110 -0.75 11.97 -4.58
CA ASP A 110 -0.95 12.29 -3.17
C ASP A 110 0.38 12.40 -2.43
N SER A 111 0.42 13.31 -1.46
CA SER A 111 1.53 13.48 -0.52
C SER A 111 1.41 12.54 0.69
N GLN A 112 0.20 12.03 0.96
CA GLN A 112 -0.05 11.02 1.98
C GLN A 112 0.03 9.62 1.38
N TYR A 113 0.31 8.66 2.26
CA TYR A 113 0.32 7.24 1.94
C TYR A 113 -0.37 6.45 3.03
N ILE A 114 -0.73 5.20 2.71
CA ILE A 114 -1.41 4.31 3.65
C ILE A 114 -0.41 3.28 4.15
N VAL A 115 -0.44 3.02 5.45
CA VAL A 115 0.24 1.90 6.08
C VAL A 115 -0.80 0.93 6.61
N VAL A 116 -0.70 -0.34 6.22
CA VAL A 116 -1.67 -1.38 6.61
C VAL A 116 -0.96 -2.58 7.23
N ASN A 117 -1.52 -3.09 8.31
CA ASN A 117 -1.01 -4.29 8.97
C ASN A 117 -1.73 -5.55 8.48
N PHE A 118 -1.09 -6.29 7.58
CA PHE A 118 -1.47 -7.66 7.22
C PHE A 118 -0.39 -8.65 7.60
N LYS A 119 0.32 -8.43 8.71
CA LYS A 119 1.34 -9.38 9.16
C LYS A 119 0.71 -10.75 9.38
N LYS A 120 1.35 -11.80 8.89
CA LYS A 120 0.93 -13.17 9.19
C LYS A 120 1.03 -13.37 10.69
N VAL A 121 -0.10 -13.57 11.36
CA VAL A 121 -0.11 -14.01 12.75
C VAL A 121 0.26 -15.50 12.72
N GLU A 122 1.42 -15.86 13.25
CA GLU A 122 1.66 -17.26 13.60
C GLU A 122 0.59 -17.65 14.62
N ARG A 123 -0.34 -18.53 14.22
CA ARG A 123 -1.22 -19.18 15.18
C ARG A 123 -0.32 -19.97 16.11
N ARG A 124 0.00 -19.41 17.28
CA ARG A 124 0.48 -20.23 18.39
C ARG A 124 -0.58 -21.31 18.58
N ALA A 125 -0.20 -22.56 18.39
CA ALA A 125 -1.03 -23.67 18.81
C ALA A 125 -1.20 -23.51 20.32
N ILE A 126 -2.30 -22.90 20.75
CA ILE A 126 -2.70 -22.93 22.15
C ILE A 126 -3.12 -24.38 22.35
N SER A 127 -2.24 -25.19 22.93
CA SER A 127 -2.65 -26.47 23.50
C SER A 127 -3.78 -26.17 24.48
N SER A 128 -4.96 -26.69 24.18
CA SER A 128 -6.14 -26.61 25.04
C SER A 128 -5.78 -27.10 26.45
N PRO A 129 -6.32 -26.48 27.53
CA PRO A 129 -6.11 -26.96 28.89
C PRO A 129 -6.69 -28.36 29.13
#